data_AF-A0A640W1G1-F1
#
_entry.id   AF-A0A640W1G1-F1
#
_cell.length_a   1.000
_cell.length_b   1.000
_cell.length_c   1.000
_cell.angle_alpha   90.00
_cell.angle_beta   90.00
_cell.angle_gamma   90.00
#
_symmetry.space_group_name_H-M   'P 1'
#
loop_
_entity.id
_entity.type
_entity.pdbx_description
1 polymer ?
#
loop_
_entity_poly.entity_id
_entity_poly.type
_entity_poly.pdbx_seq_one_letter_code
_entity_poly.pdbx_strand_id
1 'polypeptide(L)'
;MASRAVEHRTRLRTARADTAPGSFHGLIEGAQLLTLKGERAVESLRVGDHVLSRRGAVPVMRIDVLSAVIPAIYVLAGSLGHSRTDRDALLSADQIVHLSDWRAAAFQGQTSALVRARSLVDGEFVRDVGQQLVTLYRLYCPSPQILFADGLELCTADLHTAEPSHQMR
;
A
#
# COMPACT_ATOMS: atom_id res chain seq x y z
N MET A 1 -17.28 -9.20 -52.15
CA MET A 1 -18.19 -9.51 -51.03
C MET A 1 -17.39 -10.35 -50.03
N ALA A 2 -16.70 -9.71 -49.07
CA ALA A 2 -17.08 -9.64 -47.65
C ALA A 2 -17.26 -11.05 -47.03
N SER A 3 -16.60 -11.47 -45.95
CA SER A 3 -16.16 -10.72 -44.78
C SER A 3 -15.07 -11.48 -44.02
N ARG A 4 -14.21 -10.71 -43.37
CA ARG A 4 -13.06 -11.07 -42.55
C ARG A 4 -13.56 -11.12 -41.09
N ALA A 5 -13.38 -12.23 -40.38
CA ALA A 5 -13.55 -12.27 -38.93
C ALA A 5 -12.22 -12.65 -38.30
N VAL A 6 -11.54 -11.63 -37.79
CA VAL A 6 -10.25 -11.69 -37.12
C VAL A 6 -10.50 -12.21 -35.70
N GLU A 7 -9.92 -13.35 -35.36
CA GLU A 7 -9.84 -13.84 -33.99
C GLU A 7 -9.00 -12.86 -33.16
N HIS A 8 -9.67 -12.05 -32.33
CA HIS A 8 -9.02 -11.24 -31.31
C HIS A 8 -8.62 -12.13 -30.12
N ARG A 9 -7.51 -12.86 -30.28
CA ARG A 9 -6.85 -13.54 -29.18
C ARG A 9 -6.01 -12.51 -28.42
N THR A 10 -6.63 -11.82 -27.47
CA THR A 10 -5.96 -10.88 -26.55
C THR A 10 -4.87 -11.64 -25.80
N ARG A 11 -3.62 -11.48 -26.25
CA ARG A 11 -2.43 -11.96 -25.53
C ARG A 11 -2.26 -11.06 -24.32
N LEU A 12 -2.54 -11.59 -23.12
CA LEU A 12 -2.09 -11.00 -21.87
C LEU A 12 -0.57 -10.89 -21.93
N ARG A 13 -0.07 -9.68 -22.20
CA ARG A 13 1.35 -9.35 -22.09
C ARG A 13 1.65 -9.21 -20.61
N THR A 14 2.33 -10.20 -20.05
CA THR A 14 2.96 -10.11 -18.74
C THR A 14 3.93 -8.93 -18.75
N ALA A 15 3.57 -7.85 -18.07
CA ALA A 15 4.50 -6.75 -17.83
C ALA A 15 5.61 -7.27 -16.89
N ARG A 16 6.87 -7.03 -17.25
CA ARG A 16 8.01 -7.34 -16.39
C ARG A 16 7.88 -6.55 -15.10
N ALA A 17 7.81 -7.27 -13.98
CA ALA A 17 7.91 -6.72 -12.64
C ALA A 17 9.38 -6.37 -12.37
N ASP A 18 9.77 -5.10 -12.50
CA ASP A 18 10.93 -4.58 -11.78
C ASP A 18 10.46 -4.26 -10.35
N THR A 19 10.25 -5.32 -9.57
CA THR A 19 10.19 -5.24 -8.11
C THR A 19 11.33 -6.12 -7.63
N ALA A 20 12.22 -5.58 -6.78
CA ALA A 20 13.28 -6.38 -6.19
C ALA A 20 12.69 -7.71 -5.64
N PRO A 21 13.29 -8.88 -5.93
CA PRO A 21 12.76 -10.15 -5.48
C PRO A 21 12.64 -10.14 -3.95
N GLY A 22 11.42 -10.32 -3.44
CA GLY A 22 11.14 -10.47 -2.01
C GLY A 22 10.42 -9.31 -1.32
N SER A 23 10.18 -8.16 -1.98
CA SER A 23 9.37 -7.10 -1.34
C SER A 23 7.87 -7.23 -1.64
N PHE A 24 7.08 -7.37 -0.59
CA PHE A 24 5.62 -7.46 -0.67
C PHE A 24 4.95 -6.10 -0.45
N HIS A 25 5.33 -5.06 -1.21
CA HIS A 25 4.58 -3.80 -1.19
C HIS A 25 3.19 -3.98 -1.84
N GLY A 26 2.17 -3.29 -1.33
CA GLY A 26 0.80 -3.35 -1.85
C GLY A 26 -0.24 -3.32 -0.75
N LEU A 27 -1.45 -2.91 -1.12
CA LEU A 27 -2.60 -2.88 -0.23
C LEU A 27 -3.26 -4.26 -0.21
N ILE A 28 -3.60 -4.75 0.97
CA ILE A 28 -4.29 -6.04 1.10
C ILE A 28 -5.76 -5.87 0.69
N GLU A 29 -6.33 -6.90 0.05
CA GLU A 29 -7.75 -6.98 -0.28
C GLU A 29 -8.63 -6.57 0.90
N GLY A 30 -9.67 -5.77 0.63
CA GLY A 30 -10.54 -5.19 1.64
C GLY A 30 -10.08 -3.84 2.18
N ALA A 31 -8.83 -3.42 1.94
CA ALA A 31 -8.36 -2.07 2.30
C ALA A 31 -9.23 -0.99 1.64
N GLN A 32 -9.69 -0.02 2.43
CA GLN A 32 -10.57 1.05 1.99
C GLN A 32 -9.76 2.30 1.63
N LEU A 33 -9.64 2.61 0.34
CA LEU A 33 -8.98 3.84 -0.12
C LEU A 33 -9.95 4.99 -0.19
N LEU A 34 -9.49 6.18 0.21
CA LEU A 34 -10.22 7.40 -0.03
C LEU A 34 -10.11 7.80 -1.52
N THR A 35 -11.25 8.01 -2.15
CA THR A 35 -11.36 8.41 -3.56
C THR A 35 -12.23 9.65 -3.71
N LEU A 36 -12.30 10.22 -4.93
CA LEU A 36 -13.27 11.29 -5.24
C LEU A 36 -14.74 10.86 -5.08
N LYS A 37 -15.03 9.55 -4.96
CA LYS A 37 -16.37 9.00 -4.78
C LYS A 37 -16.61 8.50 -3.33
N GLY A 38 -15.78 8.91 -2.39
CA GLY A 38 -15.76 8.38 -1.03
C GLY A 38 -14.81 7.20 -0.88
N GLU A 39 -14.89 6.50 0.25
CA GLU A 39 -14.10 5.31 0.53
C GLU A 39 -14.52 4.15 -0.38
N ARG A 40 -13.53 3.47 -0.98
CA ARG A 40 -13.73 2.34 -1.86
C ARG A 40 -12.70 1.25 -1.56
N ALA A 41 -13.17 0.00 -1.54
CA ALA A 41 -12.30 -1.15 -1.42
C ALA A 41 -11.30 -1.22 -2.58
N VAL A 42 -10.05 -1.59 -2.30
CA VAL A 42 -8.97 -1.60 -3.29
C VAL A 42 -9.26 -2.49 -4.50
N GLU A 43 -9.90 -3.64 -4.29
CA GLU A 43 -10.32 -4.59 -5.33
C GLU A 43 -11.40 -4.02 -6.26
N SER A 44 -12.12 -2.98 -5.82
CA SER A 44 -13.13 -2.31 -6.62
C SER A 44 -12.56 -1.24 -7.55
N LEU A 45 -11.29 -0.83 -7.35
CA LEU A 45 -10.65 0.20 -8.16
C LEU A 45 -10.38 -0.30 -9.58
N ARG A 46 -10.37 0.64 -10.53
CA ARG A 46 -10.02 0.41 -11.92
C ARG A 46 -8.96 1.43 -12.36
N VAL A 47 -8.16 1.07 -13.36
CA VAL A 47 -7.26 2.03 -14.02
C VAL A 47 -8.08 3.23 -14.51
N GLY A 48 -7.62 4.44 -14.22
CA GLY A 48 -8.31 5.70 -14.47
C GLY A 48 -9.15 6.23 -13.29
N ASP A 49 -9.46 5.41 -12.28
CA ASP A 49 -10.06 5.91 -11.05
C ASP A 49 -9.10 6.87 -10.35
N HIS A 50 -9.66 7.90 -9.71
CA HIS A 50 -8.89 8.90 -8.96
C HIS A 50 -8.91 8.59 -7.46
N VAL A 51 -7.73 8.30 -6.93
CA VAL A 51 -7.50 8.13 -5.49
C VAL A 51 -7.02 9.45 -4.90
N LEU A 52 -7.31 9.69 -3.62
CA LEU A 52 -6.80 10.85 -2.91
C LEU A 52 -5.42 10.57 -2.34
N SER A 53 -4.49 11.50 -2.58
CA SER A 53 -3.15 11.51 -1.99
C SER A 53 -2.91 12.80 -1.22
N ARG A 54 -1.81 12.86 -0.46
CA ARG A 54 -1.35 14.11 0.18
C ARG A 54 -1.17 15.28 -0.78
N ARG A 55 -1.00 15.01 -2.09
CA ARG A 55 -0.79 16.02 -3.14
C ARG A 55 -2.07 16.34 -3.92
N GLY A 56 -3.22 15.78 -3.53
CA GLY A 56 -4.50 15.92 -4.21
C GLY A 56 -4.94 14.63 -4.91
N ALA A 57 -6.00 14.73 -5.71
CA ALA A 57 -6.53 13.60 -6.46
C ALA A 57 -5.59 13.22 -7.62
N VAL A 58 -5.34 11.93 -7.79
CA VAL A 58 -4.40 11.40 -8.78
C VAL A 58 -4.97 10.13 -9.44
N PRO A 59 -4.83 9.96 -10.77
CA PRO A 59 -5.34 8.78 -11.44
C PRO A 59 -4.47 7.54 -11.17
N VAL A 60 -5.11 6.40 -10.98
CA VAL A 60 -4.46 5.09 -10.98
C VAL A 60 -4.10 4.72 -12.42
N MET A 61 -2.82 4.53 -12.69
CA MET A 61 -2.30 4.25 -14.04
C MET A 61 -2.13 2.75 -14.31
N ARG A 62 -1.86 1.96 -13.26
CA ARG A 62 -1.75 0.51 -13.32
C ARG A 62 -2.11 -0.11 -11.96
N ILE A 63 -2.69 -1.30 -12.00
CA ILE A 63 -2.97 -2.13 -10.83
C ILE A 63 -2.36 -3.50 -11.11
N ASP A 64 -1.40 -3.93 -10.30
CA ASP A 64 -0.89 -5.31 -10.34
C ASP A 64 -1.46 -6.07 -9.15
N VAL A 65 -1.89 -7.32 -9.37
CA VAL A 65 -2.53 -8.16 -8.34
C VAL A 65 -1.68 -9.41 -8.09
N LEU A 66 -1.43 -9.71 -6.83
CA LEU A 66 -0.60 -10.85 -6.40
C LEU A 66 -1.21 -11.53 -5.18
N SER A 67 -1.55 -12.81 -5.29
CA SER A 67 -1.87 -13.64 -4.12
C SER A 67 -0.63 -14.36 -3.62
N ALA A 68 -0.33 -14.24 -2.32
CA ALA A 68 0.87 -14.82 -1.71
C ALA A 68 0.68 -15.03 -0.20
N VAL A 69 1.52 -15.89 0.38
CA VAL A 69 1.69 -15.99 1.83
C VAL A 69 2.80 -15.03 2.23
N ILE A 70 2.48 -14.02 3.05
CA ILE A 70 3.41 -12.93 3.41
C ILE A 70 3.34 -12.62 4.90
N PRO A 71 4.40 -12.07 5.52
CA PRO A 71 4.31 -11.48 6.85
C PRO A 71 3.37 -10.26 6.84
N ALA A 72 2.42 -10.20 7.78
CA ALA A 72 1.44 -9.13 7.88
C ALA A 72 1.42 -8.48 9.28
N ILE A 73 1.06 -7.20 9.31
CA ILE A 73 1.00 -6.36 10.50
C ILE A 73 -0.44 -5.89 10.69
N TYR A 74 -0.98 -6.13 11.87
CA TYR A 74 -2.28 -5.63 12.28
C TYR A 74 -2.11 -4.31 13.02
N VAL A 75 -2.83 -3.28 12.60
CA VAL A 75 -2.82 -1.95 13.18
C VAL A 75 -4.22 -1.67 13.74
N LEU A 76 -4.33 -1.46 15.05
CA LEU A 76 -5.60 -1.09 15.68
C LEU A 76 -6.00 0.34 15.28
N ALA A 77 -7.29 0.57 15.12
CA ALA A 77 -7.91 1.88 15.03
C ALA A 77 -7.39 2.81 16.15
N GLY A 78 -7.13 4.07 15.81
CA GLY A 78 -6.59 5.12 16.68
C GLY A 78 -5.11 4.96 17.08
N SER A 79 -4.43 3.90 16.68
CA SER A 79 -3.11 3.56 17.25
C SER A 79 -1.93 4.40 16.73
N LEU A 80 -2.03 4.99 15.54
CA LEU A 80 -0.93 5.71 14.87
C LEU A 80 -1.08 7.24 14.93
N GLY A 81 -1.55 7.77 16.06
CA GLY A 81 -1.66 9.22 16.28
C GLY A 81 -2.85 9.86 15.58
N HIS A 82 -2.87 11.21 15.48
CA HIS A 82 -3.98 12.11 15.08
C HIS A 82 -4.82 11.76 13.82
N SER A 83 -4.56 10.65 13.14
CA SER A 83 -5.52 10.09 12.21
C SER A 83 -6.72 9.50 12.96
N ARG A 84 -7.92 9.97 12.62
CA ARG A 84 -9.17 9.25 12.87
C ARG A 84 -9.18 7.97 12.03
N THR A 85 -8.42 6.99 12.48
CA THR A 85 -8.54 5.61 12.02
C THR A 85 -9.76 5.05 12.74
N ASP A 86 -10.91 5.09 12.07
CA ASP A 86 -12.16 4.50 12.61
C ASP A 86 -12.21 2.98 12.38
N ARG A 87 -11.14 2.40 11.81
CA ARG A 87 -11.04 0.99 11.45
C ARG A 87 -9.63 0.46 11.70
N ASP A 88 -9.58 -0.81 12.03
CA ASP A 88 -8.35 -1.57 12.07
C ASP A 88 -7.84 -1.81 10.64
N ALA A 89 -6.53 -1.91 10.46
CA ALA A 89 -5.90 -2.15 9.18
C ALA A 89 -5.01 -3.40 9.22
N LEU A 90 -5.07 -4.21 8.16
CA LEU A 90 -4.12 -5.28 7.91
C LEU A 90 -3.18 -4.84 6.80
N LEU A 91 -1.89 -4.77 7.11
CA LEU A 91 -0.86 -4.31 6.19
C LEU A 91 0.11 -5.44 5.87
N SER A 92 0.66 -5.43 4.66
CA SER A 92 1.92 -6.15 4.44
C SER A 92 2.99 -5.60 5.37
N ALA A 93 3.85 -6.47 5.92
CA ALA A 93 4.98 -6.05 6.74
C ALA A 93 5.98 -5.14 6.00
N ASP A 94 6.00 -5.20 4.67
CA ASP A 94 6.82 -4.33 3.82
C ASP A 94 6.08 -3.08 3.34
N GLN A 95 4.79 -2.92 3.65
CA GLN A 95 4.04 -1.71 3.30
C GLN A 95 4.71 -0.49 3.94
N ILE A 96 4.95 0.54 3.14
CA ILE A 96 5.56 1.78 3.62
C ILE A 96 4.45 2.70 4.13
N VAL A 97 4.58 3.09 5.38
CA VAL A 97 3.67 3.95 6.14
C VAL A 97 4.35 5.29 6.35
N HIS A 98 3.62 6.36 6.08
CA HIS A 98 4.03 7.73 6.40
C HIS A 98 3.54 8.10 7.80
N LEU A 99 4.48 8.41 8.69
CA LEU A 99 4.22 8.95 10.03
C LEU A 99 4.40 10.47 10.00
N SER A 100 3.48 11.23 10.59
CA SER A 100 3.48 12.71 10.57
C SER A 100 3.47 13.36 11.96
N ASP A 101 3.65 12.62 13.04
CA ASP A 101 3.43 13.11 14.41
C ASP A 101 4.63 12.85 15.35
N TRP A 102 4.43 13.00 16.66
CA TRP A 102 5.47 12.88 17.68
C TRP A 102 6.21 11.52 17.64
N ARG A 103 5.61 10.46 17.09
CA ARG A 103 6.29 9.17 16.87
C ARG A 103 7.33 9.24 15.75
N ALA A 104 7.19 10.11 14.75
CA ALA A 104 8.24 10.34 13.75
C ALA A 104 9.53 10.89 14.41
N ALA A 105 9.39 11.71 15.45
CA ALA A 105 10.52 12.21 16.22
C ALA A 105 11.23 11.08 16.99
N ALA A 106 10.50 10.04 17.41
CA ALA A 106 11.07 8.86 18.07
C ALA A 106 11.87 7.95 17.12
N PHE A 107 11.55 7.94 15.81
CA PHE A 107 12.29 7.14 14.83
C PHE A 107 13.55 7.83 14.31
N GLN A 108 13.52 9.13 14.03
CA GLN A 108 14.64 9.84 13.38
C GLN A 108 14.84 11.30 13.83
N GLY A 109 14.17 11.75 14.90
CA GLY A 109 14.19 13.15 15.29
C GLY A 109 13.55 14.11 14.26
N GLN A 110 12.81 13.56 13.28
CA GLN A 110 12.15 14.30 12.21
C GLN A 110 10.66 14.49 12.51
N THR A 111 10.04 15.51 11.91
CA THR A 111 8.59 15.77 12.01
C THR A 111 7.73 14.82 11.16
N SER A 112 8.37 14.06 10.26
CA SER A 112 7.73 13.00 9.47
C SER A 112 8.75 11.92 9.11
N ALA A 113 8.29 10.68 8.97
CA ALA A 113 9.12 9.54 8.57
C ALA A 113 8.36 8.59 7.63
N LEU A 114 9.09 7.94 6.72
CA LEU A 114 8.61 6.84 5.90
C LEU A 114 9.23 5.54 6.43
N VAL A 115 8.41 4.65 6.96
CA VAL A 115 8.88 3.42 7.62
C VAL A 115 8.09 2.21 7.12
N ARG A 116 8.69 1.03 7.20
CA ARG A 116 7.94 -0.22 6.95
C ARG A 116 6.99 -0.48 8.10
N ALA A 117 5.84 -1.08 7.81
CA ALA A 117 4.85 -1.45 8.83
C ALA A 117 5.44 -2.33 9.94
N ARG A 118 6.35 -3.26 9.60
CA ARG A 118 7.05 -4.10 10.60
C ARG A 118 7.83 -3.32 11.66
N SER A 119 8.31 -2.12 11.31
CA SER A 119 9.07 -1.28 12.22
C SER A 119 8.18 -0.58 13.25
N LEU A 120 6.86 -0.61 13.07
CA LEU A 120 5.87 0.02 13.94
C LEU A 120 5.39 -0.90 15.08
N VAL A 121 5.77 -2.18 15.06
CA VAL A 121 5.29 -3.19 16.02
C VAL A 121 5.65 -2.78 17.45
N ASP A 122 4.63 -2.57 18.27
CA ASP A 122 4.74 -2.27 19.71
C ASP A 122 4.22 -3.42 20.59
N GLY A 123 3.58 -4.42 19.98
CA GLY A 123 3.04 -5.60 20.67
C GLY A 123 1.67 -5.39 21.32
N GLU A 124 1.13 -4.16 21.30
CA GLU A 124 -0.15 -3.82 21.92
C GLU A 124 -1.15 -3.34 20.87
N PHE A 125 -0.82 -2.25 20.18
CA PHE A 125 -1.68 -1.61 19.20
C PHE A 125 -1.28 -1.92 17.76
N VAL A 126 0.00 -2.16 17.54
CA VAL A 126 0.56 -2.62 16.27
C VAL A 126 1.21 -3.98 16.50
N ARG A 127 0.65 -5.01 15.87
CA ARG A 127 0.96 -6.41 16.15
C ARG A 127 1.43 -7.13 14.90
N ASP A 128 2.53 -7.87 15.02
CA ASP A 128 2.92 -8.86 14.01
C ASP A 128 1.97 -10.05 14.11
N VAL A 129 1.25 -10.35 13.02
CA VAL A 129 0.31 -11.47 12.94
C VAL A 129 0.86 -12.63 12.11
N GLY A 130 2.16 -12.64 11.84
CA GLY A 130 2.86 -13.71 11.15
C GLY A 130 2.47 -13.82 9.68
N GLN A 131 2.59 -15.04 9.16
CA GLN A 131 2.35 -15.34 7.75
C GLN A 131 0.85 -15.44 7.45
N GLN A 132 0.36 -14.62 6.52
CA GLN A 132 -1.03 -14.56 6.10
C GLN A 132 -1.13 -14.83 4.60
N LEU A 133 -2.09 -15.67 4.19
CA LEU A 133 -2.47 -15.80 2.79
C LEU A 133 -3.33 -14.59 2.41
N VAL A 134 -2.83 -13.74 1.53
CA VAL A 134 -3.50 -12.48 1.14
C VAL A 134 -3.47 -12.27 -0.36
N THR A 135 -4.34 -11.39 -0.83
CA THR A 135 -4.26 -10.80 -2.18
C THR A 135 -3.81 -9.35 -2.06
N LEU A 136 -2.67 -9.02 -2.66
CA LEU A 136 -2.10 -7.68 -2.72
C LEU A 136 -2.53 -6.98 -4.00
N TYR A 137 -2.92 -5.72 -3.85
CA TYR A 137 -3.20 -4.76 -4.92
C TYR A 137 -2.12 -3.68 -4.91
N ARG A 138 -1.27 -3.69 -5.95
CA ARG A 138 -0.18 -2.75 -6.15
C ARG A 138 -0.63 -1.63 -7.09
N LEU A 139 -0.86 -0.46 -6.52
CA LEU A 139 -1.28 0.72 -7.25
C LEU A 139 -0.06 1.49 -7.74
N TYR A 140 -0.09 1.88 -9.02
CA TYR A 140 0.90 2.76 -9.63
C TYR A 140 0.21 4.01 -10.16
N CYS A 141 0.73 5.17 -9.79
CA CYS A 141 0.27 6.50 -10.19
C CYS A 141 1.31 7.15 -11.13
N PRO A 142 1.08 8.35 -11.69
CA PRO A 142 2.08 9.03 -12.53
C PRO A 142 3.43 9.31 -11.85
N SER A 143 3.46 9.29 -10.51
CA SER A 143 4.65 9.32 -9.66
C SER A 143 4.32 8.67 -8.31
N PRO A 144 5.30 8.26 -7.49
CA PRO A 144 5.03 7.71 -6.16
C PRO A 144 4.16 8.64 -5.32
N GLN A 145 3.15 8.08 -4.65
CA GLN A 145 2.16 8.83 -3.86
C GLN A 145 2.07 8.29 -2.43
N ILE A 146 1.63 9.17 -1.52
CA ILE A 146 1.12 8.80 -0.20
C ILE A 146 -0.40 8.87 -0.28
N LEU A 147 -1.05 7.72 -0.28
CA LEU A 147 -2.49 7.53 -0.38
C LEU A 147 -3.12 7.43 1.00
N PHE A 148 -4.41 7.77 1.09
CA PHE A 148 -5.19 7.54 2.30
C PHE A 148 -5.94 6.21 2.18
N ALA A 149 -5.63 5.26 3.06
CA ALA A 149 -6.27 3.94 3.09
C ALA A 149 -6.42 3.42 4.52
N ASP A 150 -7.63 2.95 4.89
CA ASP A 150 -7.97 2.51 6.25
C ASP A 150 -7.61 3.54 7.33
N GLY A 151 -7.75 4.84 7.00
CA GLY A 151 -7.32 5.94 7.84
C GLY A 151 -5.80 6.10 7.99
N LEU A 152 -4.99 5.33 7.27
CA LEU A 152 -3.54 5.44 7.26
C LEU A 152 -3.03 6.16 6.02
N GLU A 153 -1.82 6.70 6.12
CA GLU A 153 -1.09 7.29 5.00
C GLU A 153 -0.08 6.27 4.46
N LEU A 154 -0.41 5.62 3.35
CA LEU A 154 0.30 4.48 2.79
C LEU A 154 0.89 4.80 1.42
N CYS A 155 2.14 4.40 1.18
CA CYS A 155 2.78 4.67 -0.10
C CYS A 155 2.33 3.70 -1.20
N THR A 156 2.35 4.18 -2.45
CA THR A 156 2.21 3.34 -3.65
C THR A 156 3.35 2.33 -3.79
N ALA A 157 3.14 1.30 -4.61
CA ALA A 157 4.02 0.13 -4.67
C ALA A 157 5.41 0.39 -5.26
N ASP A 158 5.59 1.54 -5.91
CA ASP A 158 6.83 2.03 -6.53
C ASP A 158 7.68 2.89 -5.59
N LEU A 159 7.22 3.15 -4.36
CA LEU A 159 8.05 3.76 -3.35
C LEU A 159 8.87 2.69 -2.63
N HIS A 160 10.17 2.92 -2.53
CA HIS A 160 11.08 2.05 -1.79
C HIS A 160 11.84 2.89 -0.77
N THR A 161 11.78 2.49 0.51
CA THR A 161 12.64 3.07 1.55
C THR A 161 13.88 2.20 1.69
N ALA A 162 15.07 2.81 1.77
CA ALA A 162 16.28 2.10 2.18
C ALA A 162 16.03 1.46 3.56
N GLU A 163 16.38 0.19 3.75
CA GLU A 163 16.38 -0.41 5.09
C GLU A 163 17.23 0.45 6.03
N PRO A 164 16.75 0.85 7.22
CA PRO A 164 17.64 1.37 8.22
C PRO A 164 18.62 0.24 8.55
N SER A 165 19.89 0.47 8.25
CA SER A 165 20.99 -0.42 8.62
C SER A 165 21.00 -0.57 10.14
N HIS A 166 20.29 -1.57 10.66
CA HIS A 166 20.40 -1.95 12.06
C HIS A 166 21.72 -2.70 12.21
N GLN A 167 22.82 -1.94 12.25
CA GLN A 167 24.13 -2.46 12.60
C GLN A 167 24.12 -2.65 14.12
N MET A 168 23.63 -3.82 14.53
CA MET A 168 23.68 -4.29 15.91
C MET A 168 25.16 -4.36 16.32
N ARG A 169 25.54 -3.50 17.27
CA ARG A 169 26.75 -3.64 18.08
C ARG A 169 26.38 -4.35 19.38
#